data_AF-A0A3P6V4A1-F1
#
_entry.id   AF-A0A3P6V4A1-F1
#
_cell.length_a   1.000
_cell.length_b   1.000
_cell.length_c   1.000
_cell.angle_alpha   90.00
_cell.angle_beta   90.00
_cell.angle_gamma   90.00
#
_symmetry.space_group_name_H-M   'P 1'
#
loop_
_entity.id
_entity.type
_entity.pdbx_description
1 polymer ?
#
loop_
_entity_poly.entity_id
_entity_poly.type
_entity_poly.pdbx_seq_one_letter_code
_entity_poly.pdbx_strand_id
1 'polypeptide(L)'
;NCTAEWRPSVWGQCSRTCGDGGVQMRLLRCVWRGTRKPAGRSCQSSSRPGAIRACQESGSLPACESSTTGADAVLPNALLVASKAFPLKGLENWRGWTLYDWTSDSNRNFRRKF
;
A
#
# COMPACT_ATOMS: atom_id res chain seq x y z
N ASN A 1 7.89 -36.82 -0.91
CA ASN A 1 8.54 -35.54 -1.24
C ASN A 1 7.83 -34.43 -0.48
N CYS A 2 8.53 -33.70 0.38
CA CYS A 2 7.94 -32.62 1.18
C CYS A 2 8.10 -31.29 0.41
N THR A 3 7.07 -30.92 -0.34
CA THR A 3 7.08 -29.69 -1.16
C THR A 3 6.30 -28.58 -0.45
N ALA A 4 6.93 -27.43 -0.21
CA ALA A 4 6.28 -26.26 0.39
C ALA A 4 5.87 -25.24 -0.69
N GLU A 5 4.74 -24.55 -0.49
CA GLU A 5 4.24 -23.54 -1.41
C GLU A 5 3.69 -22.30 -0.69
N TRP A 6 3.81 -21.14 -1.34
CA TRP A 6 3.17 -19.92 -0.89
C TRP A 6 1.67 -19.96 -1.21
N ARG A 7 0.85 -19.87 -0.16
CA ARG A 7 -0.60 -19.73 -0.27
C ARG A 7 -1.03 -18.30 0.06
N PRO A 8 -1.45 -17.51 -0.95
CA PRO A 8 -2.03 -16.20 -0.70
C PRO A 8 -3.43 -16.32 -0.09
N SER A 9 -3.76 -15.44 0.85
CA SER A 9 -5.13 -15.20 1.29
C SER A 9 -5.91 -14.40 0.23
N VAL A 10 -7.21 -14.25 0.48
CA VAL A 10 -8.01 -13.22 -0.20
C VAL A 10 -7.40 -11.83 0.02
N TRP A 11 -7.61 -10.94 -0.95
CA TRP A 11 -7.22 -9.54 -0.84
C TRP A 11 -8.11 -8.85 0.20
N GLY A 12 -7.49 -8.03 1.04
CA GLY A 12 -8.22 -7.14 1.94
C GLY A 12 -8.89 -5.99 1.19
N GLN A 13 -9.62 -5.18 1.94
CA GLN A 13 -10.23 -3.96 1.42
C GLN A 13 -9.16 -2.97 0.93
N CYS A 14 -9.57 -2.06 0.05
CA CYS A 14 -8.69 -0.99 -0.40
C CYS A 14 -8.36 -0.07 0.78
N SER A 15 -7.10 0.35 0.88
CA SER A 15 -6.66 1.29 1.92
C SER A 15 -7.33 2.66 1.83
N ARG A 16 -7.91 2.98 0.66
CA ARG A 16 -8.64 4.22 0.40
C ARG A 16 -10.07 3.92 0.00
N THR A 17 -10.95 4.80 0.47
CA THR A 17 -12.38 4.82 0.15
C THR A 17 -12.79 6.10 -0.59
N CYS A 18 -11.82 6.98 -0.91
CA CYS A 18 -12.00 8.22 -1.65
C CYS A 18 -10.83 8.43 -2.63
N GLY A 19 -11.08 9.21 -3.69
CA GLY A 19 -10.10 9.62 -4.69
C GLY A 19 -9.56 8.47 -5.55
N ASP A 20 -8.59 8.79 -6.39
CA ASP A 20 -7.94 7.80 -7.25
C ASP A 20 -6.80 7.07 -6.53
N GLY A 21 -6.74 5.76 -6.78
CA GLY A 21 -5.68 4.89 -6.28
C GLY A 21 -5.88 4.41 -4.85
N GLY A 22 -4.88 3.69 -4.36
CA GLY A 22 -4.95 2.94 -3.11
C GLY A 22 -4.33 1.57 -3.28
N VAL A 23 -4.11 0.89 -2.16
CA VAL A 23 -3.56 -0.47 -2.17
C VAL A 23 -4.43 -1.45 -1.43
N GLN A 24 -4.40 -2.69 -1.89
CA GLN A 24 -4.93 -3.83 -1.18
C GLN A 24 -3.76 -4.68 -0.69
N MET A 25 -3.90 -5.21 0.52
CA MET A 25 -2.92 -6.09 1.14
C MET A 25 -3.50 -7.49 1.30
N ARG A 26 -2.66 -8.51 1.23
CA ARG A 26 -3.04 -9.90 1.54
C ARG A 26 -1.96 -10.57 2.37
N LEU A 27 -2.36 -11.59 3.13
CA LEU A 27 -1.45 -12.43 3.87
C LEU A 27 -0.93 -13.55 2.98
N LEU A 28 0.35 -13.89 3.15
CA LEU A 28 0.98 -15.02 2.48
C LEU A 28 1.40 -16.04 3.54
N ARG A 29 0.93 -17.28 3.39
CA ARG A 29 1.26 -18.38 4.30
C ARG A 29 2.13 -19.39 3.57
N CYS A 30 3.20 -19.82 4.21
CA CYS A 30 4.01 -20.94 3.72
C CYS A 30 3.41 -22.24 4.27
N VAL A 31 2.98 -23.13 3.39
CA VAL A 31 2.35 -24.40 3.78
C VAL A 31 2.88 -25.59 2.99
N TRP A 32 2.75 -26.78 3.56
CA TRP A 32 3.06 -28.03 2.86
C TRP A 32 1.98 -28.34 1.82
N ARG A 33 2.41 -28.67 0.61
CA ARG A 33 1.55 -29.17 -0.46
C ARG A 33 0.85 -30.44 0.03
N GLY A 34 -0.47 -30.50 -0.10
CA GLY A 34 -1.30 -31.61 0.39
C GLY A 34 -1.90 -31.34 1.77
N THR A 35 -1.07 -31.25 2.83
CA THR A 35 -1.58 -31.13 4.21
C THR A 35 -2.04 -29.72 4.57
N ARG A 36 -1.59 -28.69 3.84
CA ARG A 36 -1.81 -27.26 4.12
C ARG A 36 -1.36 -26.80 5.52
N LYS A 37 -0.59 -27.63 6.25
CA LYS A 37 -0.03 -27.27 7.54
C LYS A 37 1.09 -26.23 7.36
N PRO A 38 1.34 -25.36 8.35
CA PRO A 38 2.43 -24.40 8.30
C PRO A 38 3.77 -25.09 8.01
N ALA A 39 4.50 -24.58 7.02
CA ALA A 39 5.80 -25.09 6.60
C ALA A 39 6.97 -24.18 7.01
N GLY A 40 6.72 -23.17 7.85
CA GLY A 40 7.75 -22.27 8.38
C GLY A 40 8.50 -21.51 7.28
N ARG A 41 9.81 -21.73 7.18
CA ARG A 41 10.71 -21.06 6.22
C ARG A 41 10.95 -21.86 4.93
N SER A 42 10.32 -23.02 4.76
CA SER A 42 10.55 -23.91 3.60
C SER A 42 10.15 -23.31 2.25
N CYS A 43 9.43 -22.18 2.23
CA CYS A 43 9.08 -21.45 1.00
C CYS A 43 10.06 -20.33 0.64
N GLN A 44 11.18 -20.16 1.36
CA GLN A 44 12.16 -19.09 1.06
C GLN A 44 12.82 -19.25 -0.30
N SER A 45 13.01 -20.49 -0.76
CA SER A 45 13.56 -20.80 -2.08
C SER A 45 12.53 -20.70 -3.21
N SER A 46 11.24 -20.59 -2.89
CA SER A 46 10.18 -20.45 -3.90
C SER A 46 9.81 -18.99 -4.13
N SER A 47 9.31 -18.69 -5.33
CA SER A 47 8.91 -17.33 -5.71
C SER A 47 7.78 -16.83 -4.81
N ARG A 48 8.08 -15.85 -3.95
CA ARG A 48 7.08 -15.22 -3.09
C ARG A 48 6.18 -14.30 -3.92
N PRO A 49 4.87 -14.54 -3.97
CA PRO A 49 3.96 -13.68 -4.72
C PRO A 49 3.82 -12.31 -4.04
N GLY A 50 3.31 -11.31 -4.78
CA GLY A 50 3.07 -9.97 -4.22
C GLY A 50 2.08 -10.01 -3.06
N ALA A 51 2.41 -9.38 -1.93
CA ALA A 51 1.52 -9.23 -0.77
C ALA A 51 0.70 -7.94 -0.84
N ILE A 52 1.05 -7.03 -1.75
CA ILE A 52 0.44 -5.71 -1.93
C ILE A 52 0.20 -5.51 -3.43
N ARG A 53 -0.96 -4.97 -3.78
CA ARG A 53 -1.29 -4.56 -5.15
C ARG A 53 -2.05 -3.24 -5.14
N ALA A 54 -2.11 -2.57 -6.29
CA ALA A 54 -3.04 -1.46 -6.47
C ALA A 54 -4.49 -1.97 -6.37
N CYS A 55 -5.39 -1.14 -5.86
CA CYS A 55 -6.80 -1.48 -5.84
C CYS A 55 -7.29 -1.74 -7.28
N GLN A 56 -8.01 -2.85 -7.45
CA GLN A 56 -8.38 -3.35 -8.78
C GLN A 56 -9.57 -2.60 -9.38
N GLU A 57 -10.19 -1.70 -8.61
CA GLU A 57 -11.43 -1.05 -8.95
C GLU A 57 -11.22 0.44 -9.23
N SER A 58 -11.30 0.77 -10.52
CA SER A 58 -11.55 2.10 -11.09
C SER A 58 -12.99 2.57 -10.79
N GLY A 59 -13.54 2.16 -9.65
CA GLY A 59 -14.86 2.60 -9.20
C GLY A 59 -14.72 4.04 -8.75
N SER A 60 -15.64 4.88 -9.19
CA SER A 60 -15.78 6.30 -8.84
C SER A 60 -15.92 6.45 -7.32
N LEU A 61 -14.82 6.29 -6.59
CA LEU A 61 -14.73 6.69 -5.21
C LEU A 61 -14.94 8.21 -5.21
N PRO A 62 -15.72 8.75 -4.25
CA PRO A 62 -15.90 10.19 -4.17
C PRO A 62 -14.52 10.83 -4.10
N ALA A 63 -14.34 11.98 -4.75
CA ALA A 63 -13.11 12.74 -4.57
C ALA A 63 -12.85 12.86 -3.07
N CYS A 64 -11.61 12.58 -2.63
CA CYS A 64 -11.28 12.85 -1.24
C CYS A 64 -11.52 14.34 -1.04
N GLU A 65 -12.46 14.69 -0.17
CA GLU A 65 -12.54 16.05 0.33
C GLU A 65 -11.27 16.27 1.15
N SER A 66 -10.24 16.76 0.46
CA SER A 66 -9.18 17.48 1.12
C SER A 66 -9.90 18.63 1.80
N SER A 67 -10.07 18.54 3.10
CA SER A 67 -10.38 19.68 3.94
C SER A 67 -9.21 20.66 3.85
N THR A 68 -9.07 21.32 2.70
CA THR A 68 -8.63 22.70 2.62
C THR A 68 -9.80 23.55 3.07
N THR A 69 -10.23 23.36 4.32
CA THR A 69 -10.52 24.53 5.12
C THR A 69 -9.15 25.01 5.57
N GLY A 70 -8.43 25.59 4.60
CA GLY A 70 -7.53 26.66 4.94
C GLY A 70 -8.35 27.63 5.76
N ALA A 71 -7.72 28.13 6.81
CA ALA A 71 -8.18 29.29 7.51
C ALA A 71 -8.45 30.42 6.51
N ASP A 72 -9.66 30.48 5.96
CA ASP A 72 -10.31 31.72 5.56
C ASP A 72 -10.78 32.45 6.85
N ALA A 73 -9.90 32.54 7.83
CA ALA A 73 -9.88 33.68 8.73
C ALA A 73 -9.08 34.73 7.97
N VAL A 74 -9.82 35.64 7.32
CA VAL A 74 -9.30 36.89 6.78
C VAL A 74 -8.42 37.56 7.84
N LEU A 75 -7.11 37.38 7.76
CA LEU A 75 -6.14 38.16 8.52
C LEU A 75 -5.48 39.15 7.54
N PRO A 76 -5.70 40.46 7.69
CA PRO A 76 -5.05 41.44 6.83
C PRO A 76 -3.61 41.60 7.30
N ASN A 77 -2.69 40.81 6.74
CA ASN A 77 -1.39 41.29 6.25
C ASN A 77 -0.51 40.14 5.75
N ALA A 78 0.00 40.33 4.53
CA ALA A 78 0.82 39.39 3.81
C ALA A 78 2.24 39.30 4.39
N LEU A 79 2.70 38.06 4.59
CA LEU A 79 4.08 37.66 4.36
C LEU A 79 4.03 36.40 3.49
N LEU A 80 4.25 36.59 2.18
CA LEU A 80 4.35 35.52 1.20
C LEU A 80 5.57 34.66 1.50
N VAL A 81 5.38 33.54 2.21
CA VAL A 81 6.40 32.50 2.29
C VAL A 81 6.26 31.64 1.05
N ALA A 82 7.20 31.84 0.13
CA ALA A 82 7.32 31.11 -1.11
C ALA A 82 7.30 29.59 -0.90
N SER A 83 6.47 28.93 -1.72
CA SER A 83 6.76 27.68 -2.41
C SER A 83 7.59 26.65 -1.64
N LYS A 84 6.89 25.76 -0.94
CA LYS A 84 7.19 24.34 -1.02
C LYS A 84 5.87 23.59 -1.04
N ALA A 85 5.56 22.96 -2.17
CA ALA A 85 4.61 21.87 -2.20
C ALA A 85 5.13 20.80 -1.24
N PHE A 86 4.73 20.89 0.02
CA PHE A 86 4.99 19.84 0.99
C PHE A 86 3.88 18.78 0.83
N PRO A 87 4.28 17.52 0.63
CA PRO A 87 3.36 16.42 0.43
C PRO A 87 2.50 16.25 1.69
N LEU A 88 1.24 15.91 1.49
CA LEU A 88 0.24 15.73 2.54
C LEU A 88 0.80 14.89 3.71
N LYS A 89 1.07 15.57 4.83
CA LYS A 89 1.57 15.06 6.13
C LYS A 89 0.55 14.18 6.88
N GLY A 90 -0.27 13.42 6.16
CA GLY A 90 -1.13 12.37 6.72
C GLY A 90 -0.47 10.97 6.67
N LEU A 91 0.77 10.89 6.17
CA LEU A 91 1.47 9.64 5.86
C LEU A 91 2.79 9.47 6.62
N GLU A 92 3.09 10.29 7.63
CA GLU A 92 4.38 10.26 8.35
C GLU A 92 4.43 9.22 9.48
N ASN A 93 3.28 8.72 9.92
CA ASN A 93 3.13 7.88 11.10
C ASN A 93 2.92 6.39 10.79
N TRP A 94 2.81 6.00 9.51
CA TRP A 94 2.90 4.60 9.09
C TRP A 94 4.36 4.23 8.85
N ARG A 95 5.05 3.84 9.93
CA ARG A 95 6.50 3.50 9.99
C ARG A 95 7.02 2.47 8.97
N GLY A 96 6.18 1.94 8.07
CA GLY A 96 6.56 0.98 7.05
C GLY A 96 6.69 1.52 5.62
N TRP A 97 6.16 2.70 5.30
CA TRP A 97 6.17 3.22 3.91
C TRP A 97 7.41 4.05 3.57
N THR A 98 8.01 4.75 4.54
CA THR A 98 9.26 5.51 4.35
C THR A 98 10.52 4.67 4.55
N LEU A 99 10.41 3.49 5.17
CA LEU A 99 11.57 2.64 5.47
C LEU A 99 12.07 1.83 4.26
N TYR A 100 11.27 1.74 3.19
CA TYR A 100 11.52 0.87 2.06
C TYR A 100 11.16 1.61 0.76
N ASP A 101 12.12 1.77 -0.15
CA ASP A 101 11.88 2.33 -1.48
C ASP A 101 11.06 1.30 -2.29
N TRP A 102 9.80 1.61 -2.61
CA TRP A 102 8.88 0.70 -3.31
C TRP A 102 8.76 1.10 -4.78
N THR A 103 8.81 0.12 -5.68
CA THR A 103 8.53 0.30 -7.12
C THR A 103 7.36 -0.54 -7.58
N SER A 104 6.54 0.02 -8.48
CA SER A 104 5.54 -0.74 -9.23
C SER A 104 6.14 -1.34 -10.49
N ASP A 105 5.92 -2.63 -10.74
CA ASP A 105 6.18 -3.25 -12.04
C ASP A 105 5.08 -2.94 -13.07
N SER A 106 5.29 -3.32 -14.34
CA SER A 106 4.31 -3.15 -15.43
C SER A 106 2.95 -3.78 -15.15
N ASN A 107 2.88 -4.73 -14.21
CA ASN A 107 1.65 -5.38 -13.76
C ASN A 107 1.06 -4.71 -12.51
N ARG A 108 1.51 -3.50 -12.15
CA ARG A 108 1.11 -2.73 -10.95
C ARG A 108 1.32 -3.50 -9.64
N ASN A 109 2.24 -4.46 -9.61
CA ASN A 109 2.65 -5.08 -8.36
C ASN A 109 3.72 -4.22 -7.71
N PHE A 110 3.57 -3.97 -6.41
CA PHE A 110 4.55 -3.24 -5.65
C PHE A 110 5.62 -4.21 -5.13
N ARG A 111 6.88 -3.90 -5.43
CA ARG A 111 8.05 -4.62 -4.93
C ARG A 111 8.95 -3.66 -4.17
N ARG A 112 9.59 -4.21 -3.14
CA ARG A 112 10.65 -3.50 -2.41
C ARG A 112 11.89 -3.46 -3.29
N LYS A 113 12.44 -2.28 -3.54
CA LYS A 113 13.82 -2.15 -4.05
C LYS A 113 14.78 -2.59 -2.95
N PHE A 114 15.70 -3.47 -3.31
CA PHE A 114 16.81 -3.86 -2.44
C PHE A 114 17.98 -2.91 -2.68
#